data_AF-A0A0A7S5G2-F1
#
_entry.id   AF-A0A0A7S5G2-F1
#
_cell.length_a   1.000
_cell.length_b   1.000
_cell.length_c   1.000
_cell.angle_alpha   90.00
_cell.angle_beta   90.00
_cell.angle_gamma   90.00
#
_symmetry.space_group_name_H-M   'P 1'
#
loop_
_entity.id
_entity.type
_entity.pdbx_description
1 polymer ?
#
loop_
_entity_poly.entity_id
_entity_poly.type
_entity_poly.pdbx_seq_one_letter_code
_entity_poly.pdbx_strand_id
1 'polypeptide(L)' 'MNSNLNRSLWKKLENRWAKALRKGKTVKVKIEPLYEGTDIRPNRFRVSYSIDNKGSSHLEFYNKASK' A
#
# COMPACT_ATOMS: atom_id res chain seq x y z
N MET A 1 13.37 2.62 17.21
CA MET A 1 12.72 2.83 15.89
C MET A 1 11.42 2.02 15.89
N ASN A 2 10.26 2.67 15.95
CA ASN A 2 8.97 1.97 16.02
C ASN A 2 8.51 1.57 14.61
N SER A 3 8.74 0.32 14.26
CA SER A 3 8.47 -0.33 12.97
C SER A 3 6.98 -0.61 12.70
N ASN A 4 6.09 0.27 13.14
CA ASN A 4 4.64 0.13 13.00
C ASN A 4 4.09 0.80 11.72
N LEU A 5 4.90 0.88 10.66
CA LEU A 5 4.32 0.85 9.31
C LEU A 5 3.41 -0.37 9.31
N ASN A 6 2.13 -0.23 8.99
CA ASN A 6 1.07 -1.20 9.29
C ASN A 6 1.31 -2.59 8.63
N ARG A 7 2.30 -3.35 9.11
CA ARG A 7 2.92 -4.52 8.44
C ARG A 7 1.86 -5.57 8.15
N SER A 8 0.87 -5.67 9.04
CA SER A 8 -0.25 -6.59 8.91
C SER A 8 -1.17 -6.21 7.74
N LEU A 9 -1.51 -4.92 7.56
CA LEU A 9 -2.32 -4.47 6.43
C LEU A 9 -1.57 -4.53 5.11
N TRP A 10 -0.31 -4.09 5.08
CA TRP A 10 0.52 -4.17 3.88
C TRP A 10 0.66 -5.63 3.41
N LYS A 11 1.01 -6.54 4.32
CA LYS A 11 1.10 -7.98 4.03
C LYS A 11 -0.24 -8.56 3.58
N LYS A 12 -1.38 -8.11 4.13
CA LYS A 12 -2.71 -8.52 3.69
C LYS A 12 -2.99 -8.10 2.24
N LEU A 13 -2.56 -6.91 1.83
CA LEU A 13 -2.67 -6.47 0.43
C LEU A 13 -1.79 -7.30 -0.49
N GLU A 14 -0.52 -7.51 -0.15
CA GLU A 14 0.40 -8.33 -0.93
C GLU A 14 -0.14 -9.75 -1.13
N ASN A 15 -0.64 -10.38 -0.06
CA ASN A 15 -1.27 -11.70 -0.13
C ASN A 15 -2.51 -11.71 -1.02
N ARG A 16 -3.33 -10.64 -0.98
CA ARG A 16 -4.52 -10.51 -1.84
C ARG A 16 -4.12 -10.41 -3.31
N TRP A 17 -3.13 -9.57 -3.63
CA TRP A 17 -2.61 -9.42 -4.98
C TRP A 17 -2.00 -10.73 -5.49
N ALA A 18 -1.18 -11.40 -4.69
CA ALA A 18 -0.60 -12.70 -5.03
C ALA A 18 -1.68 -13.76 -5.31
N LYS A 19 -2.74 -13.82 -4.50
CA LYS A 19 -3.87 -14.74 -4.72
C LYS A 19 -4.63 -14.42 -6.01
N ALA A 20 -4.75 -13.14 -6.38
CA ALA A 20 -5.38 -12.74 -7.63
C ALA A 20 -4.54 -13.13 -8.84
N LEU A 21 -3.23 -12.86 -8.82
CA LEU A 21 -2.29 -13.27 -9.87
C LEU A 21 -2.30 -14.78 -10.07
N ARG A 22 -2.30 -15.58 -8.98
CA ARG A 22 -2.39 -17.05 -9.06
C ARG A 22 -3.69 -17.57 -9.69
N LYS A 23 -4.74 -16.76 -9.72
CA LYS A 23 -6.03 -17.09 -10.37
C LYS A 23 -6.06 -16.63 -11.85
N GLY A 24 -4.94 -16.18 -12.41
CA GLY A 24 -4.86 -15.65 -13.78
C GLY A 24 -5.44 -14.24 -13.94
N LYS A 25 -5.66 -13.52 -12.83
CA LYS A 25 -6.22 -12.16 -12.86
C LYS A 25 -5.12 -11.14 -13.09
N THR A 26 -5.48 -10.03 -13.72
CA THR A 26 -4.54 -8.90 -13.88
C THR A 26 -4.57 -8.03 -12.63
N VAL A 27 -3.41 -7.75 -12.03
CA VAL A 27 -3.31 -6.82 -10.90
C VAL A 27 -2.50 -5.60 -11.32
N LYS A 28 -3.07 -4.41 -11.18
CA LYS A 28 -2.37 -3.12 -11.37
C LYS A 28 -2.24 -2.45 -10.02
N VAL A 29 -1.03 -2.03 -9.66
CA VAL A 29 -0.75 -1.36 -8.39
C VAL A 29 0.07 -0.10 -8.67
N LYS A 30 -0.30 1.01 -8.05
CA LYS A 30 0.44 2.26 -8.01
C LYS A 30 0.71 2.61 -6.54
N ILE A 31 1.97 2.81 -6.20
CA ILE A 31 2.40 3.17 -4.84
C ILE A 31 3.16 4.49 -4.95
N GLU A 32 2.68 5.50 -4.24
CA GLU A 32 3.24 6.85 -4.26
C GLU A 32 3.68 7.23 -2.85
N PRO A 33 5.00 7.38 -2.59
CA PRO A 33 5.48 7.96 -1.34
C PRO A 33 5.16 9.46 -1.33
N LEU A 34 4.55 9.92 -0.23
CA LEU A 34 4.22 11.33 0.00
C LEU A 34 5.11 11.85 1.13
N TYR A 35 5.97 12.80 0.78
CA TYR A 35 6.90 13.48 1.68
C TYR A 35 6.28 14.79 2.17
N GLU A 36 6.56 15.17 3.40
CA GLU A 36 6.18 16.48 3.95
C GLU A 36 7.47 17.26 4.25
N GLY A 37 7.55 18.50 3.78
CA GLY A 37 8.72 19.36 3.98
C GLY A 37 10.00 18.80 3.35
N THR A 38 11.10 18.84 4.11
CA THR A 38 12.44 18.37 3.70
C THR A 38 12.79 17.00 4.28
N ASP A 39 11.77 16.25 4.75
CA ASP A 39 12.01 14.96 5.40
C ASP A 39 12.55 13.93 4.41
N ILE A 40 13.61 13.23 4.81
CA ILE A 40 14.20 12.12 4.06
C ILE A 40 13.30 10.87 4.04
N ARG A 41 12.31 10.79 4.95
CA ARG A 41 11.36 9.68 5.05
C ARG A 41 9.98 10.15 4.61
N PRO A 42 9.24 9.37 3.80
CA PRO A 42 7.88 9.73 3.47
C PRO A 42 7.01 9.75 4.72
N ASN A 43 6.11 10.73 4.78
CA ASN A 43 5.11 10.85 5.82
C ASN A 43 4.01 9.79 5.64
N ARG A 44 3.66 9.46 4.39
CA ARG A 44 2.68 8.41 4.08
C ARG A 44 2.91 7.79 2.71
N PHE A 45 2.25 6.67 2.44
CA PHE A 45 2.19 6.03 1.13
C PHE A 45 0.75 6.00 0.65
N ARG A 46 0.52 6.52 -0.56
CA ARG A 46 -0.76 6.36 -1.25
C ARG A 46 -0.68 5.14 -2.16
N VAL A 47 -1.56 4.18 -1.94
CA VAL A 47 -1.64 2.93 -2.70
C VAL A 47 -2.97 2.88 -3.44
N SER A 48 -2.89 2.86 -4.76
CA SER A 48 -4.03 2.62 -5.65
C SER A 48 -3.85 1.26 -6.32
N TYR A 49 -4.85 0.39 -6.27
CA TYR A 49 -4.78 -0.88 -6.99
C TYR A 49 -6.12 -1.31 -7.60
N SER A 50 -6.05 -2.08 -8.68
CA SER A 50 -7.21 -2.71 -9.33
C SER A 50 -6.90 -4.16 -9.70
N ILE A 51 -7.94 -4.99 -9.71
CA ILE A 51 -7.86 -6.40 -10.08
C ILE A 51 -8.84 -6.64 -11.23
N ASP A 52 -8.37 -7.20 -12.34
CA ASP A 52 -9.09 -7.36 -13.63
C ASP A 52 -9.68 -6.05 -14.17
N ASN A 53 -9.02 -4.91 -13.88
CA ASN A 53 -9.55 -3.55 -14.11
C ASN A 53 -10.95 -3.32 -13.50
N LYS A 54 -11.39 -4.18 -12.57
CA LYS A 54 -12.67 -4.05 -11.85
C LYS A 54 -12.42 -3.36 -10.51
N GLY A 55 -12.87 -2.11 -10.43
CA GLY A 55 -12.82 -1.30 -9.22
C GLY A 55 -11.39 -0.85 -8.85
N SER A 56 -11.29 0.40 -8.42
CA SER A 56 -10.04 0.97 -7.92
C SER A 56 -10.12 1.12 -6.41
N SER A 57 -9.28 0.38 -5.70
CA SER A 57 -9.10 0.54 -4.25
C SER A 57 -8.04 1.61 -3.99
N HIS A 58 -8.31 2.50 -3.04
CA HIS A 58 -7.40 3.57 -2.62
C HIS A 58 -7.15 3.44 -1.12
N LEU A 59 -5.87 3.36 -0.73
CA LEU A 59 -5.44 3.19 0.65
C LEU A 59 -4.30 4.15 0.95
N GLU A 60 -4.31 4.74 2.13
CA GLU A 60 -3.21 5.56 2.63
C GLU A 60 -2.58 4.91 3.85
N PHE A 61 -1.26 4.76 3.82
CA PHE A 61 -0.46 4.23 4.91
C PHE A 61 0.39 5.34 5.51
N TYR A 62 -0.02 5.84 6.68
CA TYR A 62 0.74 6.86 7.39
C TYR A 62 1.94 6.24 8.08
N ASN A 63 3.10 6.86 7.90
CA ASN A 63 4.35 6.54 8.57
C ASN A 63 4.41 7.25 9.94
N LYS A 64 3.37 7.08 10.77
CA LYS A 64 3.30 7.62 12.13
C LYS A 64 3.36 6.47 13.13
N ALA A 65 4.12 6.64 14.21
CA ALA A 65 4.03 5.76 15.35
C ALA A 65 2.66 5.96 16.02
N SER A 66 1.99 4.86 16.42
CA SER A 66 0.89 4.96 17.39
C SER A 66 1.44 5.67 18.63
N LYS A 67 0.79 6.77 19.00
CA LYS A 67 1.11 7.55 20.20
C LYS A 67 0.74 6.76 21.45
#